data_AF-A0A1G2QCD9-F1
#
_entry.id   AF-A0A1G2QCD9-F1
#
_cell.length_a   1.000
_cell.length_b   1.000
_cell.length_c   1.000
_cell.angle_alpha   90.00
_cell.angle_beta   90.00
_cell.angle_gamma   90.00
#
_symmetry.space_group_name_H-M   'P 1'
#
loop_
_entity.id
_entity.type
_entity.pdbx_description
1 polymer ?
#
loop_
_entity_poly.entity_id
_entity_poly.type
_entity_poly.pdbx_seq_one_letter_code
_entity_poly.pdbx_strand_id
1 'polypeptide(L)'
;MIIKEEGIIKDGKIIVQIGKGLGARSLEFCFTDFFSSISFLKEQEKTPVKSDGLRAGSWFFKSKMYIVSGQTPYSDEEIKLRIKHFVIKKEKELTKISKEVEAFENFDQARSARRGRIPDDVRLFVWQRDEGKCIKCGTKEKLEFDHIIPVVAGGANTQRNIQLLCELCNRTKGKNI
;
A
#
# COMPACT_ATOMS: atom_id res chain seq x y z
N MET A 1 17.13 -24.15 15.68
CA MET A 1 17.46 -22.71 15.71
C MET A 1 16.22 -21.92 15.39
N ILE A 2 15.88 -20.93 16.21
CA ILE A 2 14.72 -20.06 16.00
C ILE A 2 15.24 -18.63 15.85
N ILE A 3 14.84 -17.94 14.78
CA ILE A 3 15.12 -16.51 14.56
C ILE A 3 13.85 -15.73 14.84
N LYS A 4 13.90 -14.79 15.78
CA LYS A 4 12.80 -13.88 16.10
C LYS A 4 13.25 -12.44 15.95
N GLU A 5 12.41 -11.63 15.33
CA GLU A 5 12.57 -10.17 15.30
C GLU A 5 12.02 -9.61 16.61
N GLU A 6 12.86 -8.92 17.39
CA GLU A 6 12.55 -8.54 18.77
C GLU A 6 12.74 -7.04 19.02
N GLY A 7 13.30 -6.29 18.06
CA GLY A 7 13.48 -4.85 18.22
C GLY A 7 13.88 -4.13 16.93
N ILE A 8 13.89 -2.81 17.00
CA ILE A 8 14.29 -1.92 15.91
C ILE A 8 15.38 -0.95 16.39
N ILE A 9 16.30 -0.59 15.50
CA ILE A 9 17.23 0.52 15.70
C ILE A 9 16.57 1.76 15.14
N LYS A 10 16.39 2.78 15.97
CA LYS A 10 15.82 4.07 15.57
C LYS A 10 16.54 5.19 16.32
N ASP A 11 16.96 6.23 15.60
CA ASP A 11 17.62 7.42 16.17
C ASP A 11 18.82 7.07 17.09
N GLY A 12 19.59 6.05 16.71
CA GLY A 12 20.74 5.58 17.49
C GLY A 12 20.38 4.87 18.80
N LYS A 13 19.12 4.43 18.96
CA LYS A 13 18.65 3.63 20.11
C LYS A 13 18.08 2.30 19.64
N ILE A 14 18.18 1.26 20.46
CA ILE A 14 17.43 0.01 20.24
C ILE A 14 16.11 0.12 21.00
N ILE A 15 15.00 -0.07 20.29
CA ILE A 15 13.66 -0.13 20.85
C ILE A 15 13.21 -1.58 20.81
N VAL A 16 12.98 -2.16 21.99
CA VAL A 16 12.50 -3.54 22.17
C VAL A 16 11.13 -3.49 22.82
N GLN A 17 10.16 -4.19 22.26
CA GLN A 17 8.86 -4.34 22.90
C GLN A 17 8.85 -5.53 23.86
N ILE A 18 8.40 -5.30 25.09
CA ILE A 18 8.30 -6.32 26.14
C ILE A 18 6.84 -6.48 26.56
N GLY A 19 6.35 -7.73 26.52
CA GLY A 19 4.96 -8.07 26.78
C GLY A 19 4.10 -8.13 25.51
N LYS A 20 2.86 -8.63 25.64
CA LYS A 20 1.86 -8.68 24.56
C LYS A 20 0.56 -8.03 25.03
N GLY A 21 -0.19 -7.41 24.13
CA GLY A 21 -1.49 -6.80 24.43
C GLY A 21 -1.41 -5.44 25.14
N LEU A 22 -2.49 -5.05 25.84
CA LEU A 22 -2.66 -3.74 26.50
C LEU A 22 -1.60 -3.41 27.59
N GLY A 23 -0.80 -4.39 28.01
CA GLY A 23 0.31 -4.20 28.97
C GLY A 23 1.71 -4.16 28.34
N ALA A 24 1.82 -4.13 27.01
CA ALA A 24 3.11 -4.07 26.34
C ALA A 24 3.84 -2.75 26.64
N ARG A 25 5.13 -2.84 27.00
CA ARG A 25 6.00 -1.70 27.29
C ARG A 25 7.13 -1.66 26.28
N SER A 26 7.53 -0.46 25.86
CA SER A 26 8.74 -0.28 25.05
C SER A 26 9.91 -0.01 25.99
N LEU A 27 10.97 -0.81 25.89
CA LEU A 27 12.25 -0.47 26.51
C LEU A 27 13.15 0.16 25.45
N GLU A 28 13.65 1.33 25.78
CA GLU A 28 14.71 2.00 25.03
C GLU A 28 16.05 1.68 25.66
N PHE A 29 16.95 1.11 24.87
CA PHE A 29 18.33 0.92 25.26
C PHE A 29 19.16 2.00 24.55
N CYS A 30 19.57 3.01 25.31
CA CYS A 30 20.61 3.93 24.88
C CYS A 30 21.94 3.17 24.90
N PHE A 31 22.63 3.15 23.76
CA PHE A 31 23.98 2.64 23.70
C PHE A 31 24.90 3.60 24.45
N THR A 32 25.27 3.29 25.69
CA THR A 32 26.38 3.98 26.35
C THR A 32 27.67 3.61 25.61
N ASP A 33 28.13 4.53 24.77
CA ASP A 33 29.45 4.69 24.15
C ASP A 33 30.13 3.52 23.38
N PHE A 34 29.60 2.29 23.35
CA PHE A 34 30.29 1.15 22.71
C PHE A 34 29.74 0.71 21.34
N PHE A 35 28.48 1.00 21.02
CA PHE A 35 27.79 0.48 19.82
C PHE A 35 27.12 1.56 18.95
N SER A 36 27.13 2.82 19.39
CA SER A 36 26.70 3.97 18.57
C SER A 36 27.77 4.40 17.56
N SER A 37 28.84 3.61 17.39
CA SER A 37 29.83 3.90 16.36
C SER A 37 29.11 3.87 15.00
N ILE A 38 29.29 4.94 14.24
CA ILE A 38 28.80 5.03 12.85
C ILE A 38 29.21 3.78 12.04
N SER A 39 30.32 3.13 12.40
CA SER A 39 30.75 1.87 11.80
C SER A 39 29.75 0.73 12.02
N PHE A 40 29.28 0.48 13.24
CA PHE A 40 28.31 -0.58 13.52
C PHE A 40 26.99 -0.35 12.77
N LEU A 41 26.45 0.88 12.84
CA LEU A 41 25.21 1.24 12.16
C LEU A 41 25.30 1.04 10.65
N LYS A 42 26.47 1.32 10.05
CA LYS A 42 26.73 1.07 8.63
C LYS A 42 26.96 -0.40 8.31
N GLU A 43 27.58 -1.16 9.21
CA GLU A 43 27.91 -2.56 8.98
C GLU A 43 26.67 -3.45 9.06
N GLN A 44 25.80 -3.23 10.04
CA GLN A 44 24.55 -3.96 10.21
C GLN A 44 23.57 -3.74 9.04
N GLU A 45 23.72 -2.66 8.26
CA GLU A 45 22.95 -2.49 7.03
C GLU A 45 23.40 -3.40 5.88
N LYS A 46 24.66 -3.88 5.92
CA LYS A 46 25.27 -4.70 4.86
C LYS A 46 25.25 -6.18 5.19
N THR A 47 25.48 -6.53 6.45
CA THR A 47 25.56 -7.91 6.90
C THR A 47 25.06 -8.04 8.33
N PRO A 48 24.51 -9.20 8.75
CA PRO A 48 24.16 -9.40 10.13
C PRO A 48 25.40 -9.29 11.04
N VAL A 49 25.30 -8.45 12.06
CA VAL A 49 26.33 -8.22 13.07
C VAL A 49 25.85 -8.80 14.40
N LYS A 50 26.65 -9.67 15.01
CA LYS A 50 26.39 -10.22 16.34
C LYS A 50 26.78 -9.22 17.41
N SER A 51 26.02 -9.14 18.48
CA SER A 51 26.37 -8.33 19.64
C SER A 51 25.94 -9.03 20.92
N ASP A 52 26.89 -9.19 21.84
CA ASP A 52 26.65 -9.87 23.12
C ASP A 52 26.22 -8.88 24.23
N GLY A 53 26.09 -7.59 23.91
CA GLY A 53 25.88 -6.52 24.90
C GLY A 53 24.45 -6.41 25.47
N LEU A 54 23.46 -7.08 24.87
CA LEU A 54 22.04 -6.93 25.27
C LEU A 54 21.41 -8.24 25.72
N ARG A 55 21.45 -9.26 24.87
CA ARG A 55 20.98 -10.62 25.15
C ARG A 55 21.86 -11.61 24.39
N ALA A 56 22.12 -12.77 24.97
CA ALA A 56 22.83 -13.83 24.26
C ALA A 56 22.11 -14.20 22.95
N GLY A 57 22.87 -14.29 21.86
CA GLY A 57 22.32 -14.57 20.53
C GLY A 57 21.63 -13.37 19.87
N SER A 58 21.96 -12.14 20.27
CA SER A 58 21.47 -10.93 19.59
C SER A 58 22.26 -10.65 18.31
N TRP A 59 21.52 -10.43 17.24
CA TRP A 59 22.02 -10.08 15.92
C TRP A 59 21.30 -8.85 15.39
N PHE A 60 22.01 -8.01 14.67
CA PHE A 60 21.48 -6.79 14.08
C PHE A 60 21.64 -6.84 12.57
N PHE A 61 20.56 -6.56 11.86
CA PHE A 61 20.57 -6.49 10.39
C PHE A 61 19.43 -5.59 9.92
N LYS A 62 19.67 -4.72 8.93
CA LYS A 62 18.63 -3.83 8.36
C LYS A 62 17.84 -3.05 9.40
N SER A 63 18.55 -2.42 10.34
CA SER A 63 17.99 -1.64 11.44
C SER A 63 17.02 -2.43 12.33
N LYS A 64 17.15 -3.75 12.37
CA LYS A 64 16.33 -4.65 13.19
C LYS A 64 17.21 -5.53 14.06
N MET A 65 16.70 -5.83 15.24
CA MET A 65 17.31 -6.76 16.18
C MET A 65 16.62 -8.12 16.07
N TYR A 66 17.43 -9.16 15.94
CA TYR A 66 17.02 -10.55 15.88
C TYR A 66 17.63 -11.33 17.04
N ILE A 67 16.82 -12.15 17.70
CA ILE A 67 17.29 -13.11 18.68
C ILE A 67 17.34 -14.49 18.02
N VAL A 68 18.53 -15.07 18.00
CA VAL A 68 18.77 -16.45 17.59
C VAL A 68 18.84 -17.31 18.84
N SER A 69 17.87 -18.21 19.00
CA SER A 69 17.75 -19.07 20.19
C SER A 69 17.75 -20.56 19.85
N GLY A 70 18.12 -21.36 20.87
CA GLY A 70 18.31 -22.81 20.81
C GLY A 70 19.79 -23.20 20.74
N GLN A 71 20.13 -24.44 21.14
CA GLN A 71 21.47 -24.99 20.85
C GLN A 71 21.67 -25.05 19.34
N THR A 72 22.76 -24.46 18.85
CA THR A 72 23.09 -24.45 17.43
C THR A 72 24.52 -24.98 17.23
N PRO A 73 24.73 -26.04 16.44
CA PRO A 73 26.07 -26.47 16.04
C PRO A 73 26.65 -25.60 14.92
N TYR A 74 26.01 -24.47 14.60
CA TYR A 74 26.32 -23.64 13.43
C TYR A 74 27.36 -22.58 13.74
N SER A 75 28.22 -22.35 12.76
CA SER A 75 29.16 -21.23 12.75
C SER A 75 28.43 -19.89 12.60
N ASP A 76 29.10 -18.80 13.00
CA ASP A 76 28.55 -17.45 12.85
C ASP A 76 28.25 -17.10 11.38
N GLU A 77 29.01 -17.63 10.41
CA GLU A 77 28.75 -17.42 8.97
C GLU A 77 27.47 -18.11 8.50
N GLU A 78 27.19 -19.33 8.97
CA GLU A 78 25.92 -20.01 8.69
C GLU A 78 24.74 -19.27 9.32
N ILE A 79 24.92 -18.72 10.52
CA ILE A 79 23.89 -17.91 11.20
C ILE A 79 23.61 -16.63 10.39
N LYS A 80 24.64 -15.93 9.92
CA LYS A 80 24.49 -14.75 9.03
C LYS A 80 23.66 -15.08 7.79
N LEU A 81 23.97 -16.18 7.10
CA LEU A 81 23.23 -16.60 5.91
C LEU A 81 21.75 -16.87 6.22
N ARG A 82 21.46 -17.53 7.34
CA ARG A 82 20.10 -17.83 7.76
C ARG A 82 19.32 -16.58 8.15
N ILE A 83 19.94 -15.61 8.81
CA ILE A 83 19.33 -14.30 9.10
C ILE A 83 19.03 -13.55 7.79
N LYS A 84 20.00 -13.47 6.87
CA LYS A 84 19.77 -12.85 5.55
C LYS A 84 18.57 -13.49 4.83
N HIS A 85 18.54 -14.81 4.77
CA HIS A 85 17.44 -15.54 4.13
C HIS A 85 16.09 -15.25 4.80
N PHE A 86 16.04 -15.25 6.14
CA PHE A 86 14.84 -14.92 6.90
C PHE A 86 14.31 -13.52 6.60
N VAL A 87 15.19 -12.51 6.58
CA VAL A 87 14.81 -11.12 6.28
C VAL A 87 14.32 -10.97 4.85
N ILE A 88 15.07 -11.50 3.88
CA ILE A 88 14.69 -11.45 2.45
C ILE A 88 13.33 -12.10 2.22
N LYS A 89 13.05 -13.24 2.87
CA LYS A 89 11.77 -13.93 2.75
C LYS A 89 10.61 -13.04 3.22
N LYS A 90 10.73 -12.45 4.41
CA LYS A 90 9.72 -11.53 4.95
C LYS A 90 9.51 -10.29 4.08
N GLU A 91 10.58 -9.68 3.59
CA GLU A 91 10.49 -8.50 2.71
C GLU A 91 9.77 -8.82 1.39
N LYS A 92 10.05 -9.99 0.79
CA LYS A 92 9.33 -10.46 -0.39
C LYS A 92 7.85 -10.70 -0.13
N GLU A 93 7.52 -11.33 1.00
CA GLU A 93 6.12 -11.54 1.41
C GLU A 93 5.39 -10.21 1.58
N LEU A 94 5.99 -9.25 2.28
CA LEU A 94 5.42 -7.91 2.47
C LEU A 94 5.24 -7.18 1.14
N THR A 95 6.22 -7.26 0.24
CA THR A 95 6.14 -6.66 -1.10
C THR A 95 5.00 -7.26 -1.92
N LYS A 96 4.79 -8.58 -1.82
CA LYS A 96 3.68 -9.26 -2.50
C LYS A 96 2.33 -8.78 -1.97
N ILE A 97 2.16 -8.74 -0.64
CA ILE A 97 0.94 -8.24 0.01
C ILE A 97 0.67 -6.79 -0.41
N SER A 98 1.69 -5.93 -0.39
CA SER A 98 1.57 -4.52 -0.80
C SER A 98 1.03 -4.38 -2.22
N LYS A 99 1.54 -5.18 -3.17
CA LYS A 99 1.07 -5.16 -4.57
C LYS A 99 -0.36 -5.67 -4.73
N GLU A 100 -0.74 -6.69 -3.97
CA GLU A 100 -2.10 -7.23 -4.00
C GLU A 100 -3.11 -6.21 -3.46
N VAL A 101 -2.76 -5.50 -2.37
CA VAL A 101 -3.57 -4.42 -1.80
C VAL A 101 -3.70 -3.26 -2.78
N GLU A 102 -2.59 -2.80 -3.37
CA GLU A 102 -2.60 -1.72 -4.35
C GLU A 102 -3.46 -2.06 -5.58
N ALA A 103 -3.38 -3.29 -6.09
CA ALA A 103 -4.21 -3.74 -7.21
C ALA A 103 -5.71 -3.73 -6.85
N PHE A 104 -6.05 -4.12 -5.62
CA PHE A 104 -7.43 -4.10 -5.13
C PHE A 104 -7.95 -2.66 -4.96
N GLU A 105 -7.17 -1.78 -4.34
CA GLU A 105 -7.54 -0.36 -4.14
C GLU A 105 -7.73 0.35 -5.48
N ASN A 106 -6.84 0.13 -6.45
CA ASN A 106 -6.98 0.66 -7.80
C ASN A 106 -8.25 0.17 -8.50
N PHE A 107 -8.60 -1.11 -8.32
CA PHE A 107 -9.85 -1.66 -8.87
C PHE A 107 -11.09 -1.03 -8.23
N ASP A 108 -11.10 -0.85 -6.91
CA ASP A 108 -12.22 -0.23 -6.20
C ASP A 108 -12.36 1.26 -6.56
N GLN A 109 -11.25 1.98 -6.65
CA GLN A 109 -11.24 3.37 -7.10
C GLN A 109 -11.79 3.49 -8.52
N ALA A 110 -11.38 2.62 -9.45
CA ALA A 110 -11.92 2.59 -10.80
C ALA A 110 -13.43 2.30 -10.83
N ARG A 111 -13.92 1.41 -9.95
CA ARG A 111 -15.36 1.12 -9.81
C ARG A 111 -16.13 2.30 -9.23
N SER A 112 -15.58 2.96 -8.22
CA SER A 112 -16.15 4.16 -7.61
C SER A 112 -16.23 5.30 -8.62
N ALA A 113 -15.17 5.54 -9.40
CA ALA A 113 -15.14 6.53 -10.47
C ALA A 113 -16.21 6.28 -11.55
N ARG A 114 -16.55 5.01 -11.85
CA ARG A 114 -17.64 4.65 -12.77
C ARG A 114 -19.03 4.99 -12.20
N ARG A 115 -19.23 4.89 -10.88
CA ARG A 115 -20.50 5.19 -10.19
C ARG A 115 -20.61 6.63 -9.70
N GLY A 116 -19.52 7.38 -9.73
CA GLY A 116 -19.45 8.76 -9.27
C GLY A 116 -20.17 9.74 -10.19
N ARG A 117 -20.29 10.98 -9.71
CA ARG A 117 -20.75 12.12 -10.50
C ARG A 117 -19.89 12.27 -11.77
N ILE A 118 -20.51 12.61 -12.89
CA ILE A 118 -19.78 12.94 -14.13
C ILE A 118 -18.87 14.15 -13.84
N PRO A 119 -17.54 14.04 -14.08
CA PRO A 119 -16.60 15.14 -13.88
C PRO A 119 -17.01 16.42 -14.61
N ASP A 120 -16.75 17.58 -14.02
CA ASP A 120 -17.22 18.86 -14.57
C ASP A 120 -16.53 19.24 -15.90
N ASP A 121 -15.27 18.81 -16.11
CA ASP A 121 -14.56 18.92 -17.38
C ASP A 121 -15.24 18.11 -18.50
N VAL A 122 -15.66 16.88 -18.20
CA VAL A 122 -16.42 16.03 -19.13
C VAL A 122 -17.77 16.67 -19.45
N ARG A 123 -18.47 17.21 -18.43
CA ARG A 123 -19.76 17.89 -18.63
C ARG A 123 -19.61 19.12 -19.53
N LEU A 124 -18.58 19.94 -19.30
CA LEU A 124 -18.32 21.13 -20.12
C LEU A 124 -17.98 20.75 -21.56
N PHE A 125 -17.11 19.76 -21.75
CA PHE A 125 -16.74 19.27 -23.07
C PHE A 125 -17.96 18.74 -23.83
N VAL A 126 -18.76 17.88 -23.20
CA VAL A 126 -19.97 17.30 -23.82
C VAL A 126 -20.98 18.40 -24.15
N TRP A 127 -21.16 19.39 -23.27
CA TRP A 127 -22.04 20.52 -23.53
C TRP A 127 -21.62 21.32 -24.76
N GLN A 128 -20.33 21.59 -24.92
CA GLN A 128 -19.80 22.29 -26.09
C GLN A 128 -19.92 21.44 -27.36
N ARG A 129 -19.54 20.17 -27.29
CA ARG A 129 -19.61 19.22 -28.42
C ARG A 129 -21.03 19.07 -28.94
N ASP A 130 -22.00 18.94 -28.03
CA ASP A 130 -23.41 18.74 -28.36
C ASP A 130 -24.15 20.08 -28.56
N GLU A 131 -23.41 21.21 -28.59
CA GLU A 131 -23.90 22.57 -28.79
C GLU A 131 -25.04 23.00 -27.85
N GLY A 132 -25.10 22.42 -26.65
CA GLY A 132 -26.20 22.60 -25.72
C GLY A 132 -27.56 22.20 -26.32
N LYS A 133 -27.58 21.14 -27.12
CA LYS A 133 -28.78 20.57 -27.77
C LYS A 133 -28.86 19.08 -27.50
N CYS A 134 -30.09 18.56 -27.51
CA CYS A 134 -30.33 17.12 -27.52
C CYS A 134 -29.77 16.54 -28.82
N ILE A 135 -28.86 15.57 -28.73
CA ILE A 135 -28.25 14.98 -29.93
C ILE A 135 -29.24 14.19 -30.79
N LYS A 136 -30.40 13.79 -30.22
CA LYS A 136 -31.41 12.98 -30.91
C LYS A 136 -32.46 13.82 -31.63
N CYS A 137 -32.92 14.92 -31.05
CA CYS A 137 -34.01 15.73 -31.62
C CYS A 137 -33.69 17.23 -31.78
N GLY A 138 -32.52 17.70 -31.32
CA GLY A 138 -32.06 19.07 -31.50
C GLY A 138 -32.66 20.12 -30.54
N THR A 139 -33.61 19.75 -29.66
CA THR A 139 -34.15 20.71 -28.67
C THR A 139 -33.08 21.18 -27.69
N LYS A 140 -33.23 22.41 -27.19
CA LYS A 140 -32.36 23.01 -26.15
C LYS A 140 -32.98 22.96 -24.75
N GLU A 141 -34.18 22.43 -24.64
CA GLU A 141 -34.93 22.44 -23.39
C GLU A 141 -34.77 21.14 -22.60
N LYS A 142 -34.75 21.26 -21.26
CA LYS A 142 -34.73 20.14 -20.31
C LYS A 142 -33.67 19.07 -20.64
N LEU A 143 -32.43 19.52 -20.83
CA LEU A 143 -31.31 18.66 -21.17
C LEU A 143 -30.73 17.97 -19.95
N GLU A 144 -30.36 16.70 -20.12
CA GLU A 144 -29.73 15.83 -19.14
C GLU A 144 -28.48 15.19 -19.75
N PHE A 145 -27.47 14.96 -18.92
CA PHE A 145 -26.32 14.14 -19.29
C PHE A 145 -26.69 12.67 -19.10
N ASP A 146 -26.66 11.91 -20.19
CA ASP A 146 -27.00 10.49 -20.22
C ASP A 146 -25.80 9.65 -20.65
N HIS A 147 -25.69 8.44 -20.12
CA HIS A 147 -24.67 7.48 -20.52
C HIS A 147 -25.14 6.66 -21.72
N ILE A 148 -24.36 6.63 -22.80
CA ILE A 148 -24.61 5.79 -23.97
C ILE A 148 -24.63 4.32 -23.55
N ILE A 149 -23.56 3.85 -22.90
CA ILE A 149 -23.48 2.56 -22.20
C ILE A 149 -23.83 2.79 -20.73
N PRO A 150 -24.87 2.15 -20.16
CA PRO A 150 -25.25 2.32 -18.77
C PRO A 150 -24.12 1.98 -17.78
N VAL A 151 -24.07 2.67 -16.64
CA VAL A 151 -23.09 2.41 -15.57
C VAL A 151 -23.14 0.96 -15.09
N VAL A 152 -24.34 0.36 -15.02
CA VAL A 152 -24.55 -1.04 -14.63
C VAL A 152 -23.91 -2.04 -15.61
N ALA A 153 -23.86 -1.69 -16.90
CA ALA A 153 -23.20 -2.46 -17.96
C ALA A 153 -21.71 -2.08 -18.13
N GLY A 154 -21.13 -1.31 -17.21
CA GLY A 154 -19.72 -0.91 -17.23
C GLY A 154 -19.42 0.42 -17.94
N GLY A 155 -20.45 1.22 -18.24
CA GLY A 155 -20.29 2.55 -18.80
C GLY A 155 -19.44 3.48 -17.94
N ALA A 156 -18.44 4.12 -18.54
CA ALA A 156 -17.55 5.06 -17.86
C ALA A 156 -18.03 6.51 -18.01
N ASN A 157 -17.65 7.38 -17.06
CA ASN A 157 -17.87 8.83 -17.10
C ASN A 157 -16.88 9.53 -18.06
N THR A 158 -16.85 9.13 -19.33
CA THR A 158 -15.94 9.70 -20.33
C THR A 158 -16.70 10.53 -21.34
N GLN A 159 -16.05 11.53 -21.94
CA GLN A 159 -16.63 12.34 -23.01
C GLN A 159 -17.23 11.51 -24.16
N ARG A 160 -16.69 10.31 -24.44
CA ARG A 160 -17.19 9.42 -25.49
C ARG A 160 -18.45 8.66 -25.10
N ASN A 161 -18.68 8.43 -23.81
CA ASN A 161 -19.80 7.65 -23.31
C ASN A 161 -20.92 8.53 -22.72
N ILE A 162 -20.71 9.84 -22.61
CA ILE A 162 -21.72 10.80 -22.16
C ILE A 162 -22.26 11.59 -23.36
N GLN A 163 -23.57 11.82 -23.36
CA GLN A 163 -24.32 12.57 -24.38
C GLN A 163 -25.35 13.50 -23.73
N LEU A 164 -25.71 14.58 -24.42
CA LEU A 164 -26.87 15.39 -24.06
C LEU A 164 -28.15 14.85 -24.71
N LEU A 165 -29.13 14.52 -23.88
CA LEU A 165 -30.49 14.19 -24.30
C LEU A 165 -31.49 15.08 -23.58
N CYS A 166 -32.59 15.44 -24.24
CA CYS A 166 -33.73 16.01 -23.53
C CYS A 166 -34.46 14.93 -22.74
N GLU A 167 -35.18 15.34 -21.69
CA GLU A 167 -35.97 14.46 -20.83
C GLU A 167 -36.83 13.45 -21.62
N LEU A 168 -37.51 13.88 -22.69
CA LEU A 168 -38.33 13.00 -23.54
C LEU A 168 -37.49 11.93 -24.24
N CYS A 169 -36.42 12.35 -24.92
CA CYS A 169 -35.53 11.44 -25.64
C CYS A 169 -34.83 10.46 -24.69
N ASN A 170 -34.43 10.94 -23.50
CA ASN A 170 -33.81 10.14 -22.47
C ASN A 170 -34.77 9.06 -21.94
N ARG A 171 -36.02 9.44 -21.62
CA ARG A 171 -37.07 8.50 -21.21
C ARG A 171 -37.37 7.45 -22.28
N THR A 172 -37.42 7.84 -23.56
CA THR A 172 -37.64 6.90 -24.68
C THR A 172 -36.47 5.94 -24.88
N LYS A 173 -35.23 6.35 -24.62
CA LYS A 173 -34.05 5.46 -24.69
C LYS A 173 -34.18 4.30 -23.70
N GLY A 174 -34.82 4.53 -22.56
CA GLY A 174 -35.08 3.51 -21.55
C GLY A 174 -33.84 3.20 -20.70
N LYS A 175 -34.08 2.77 -19.45
CA LYS A 175 -33.05 2.24 -18.55
C LYS A 175 -32.95 0.74 -18.76
N ASN A 176 -32.48 0.30 -19.92
CA ASN A 176 -32.20 -1.13 -20.07
C ASN A 176 -30.89 -1.44 -19.33
N ILE A 177 -31.02 -2.30 -18.33
CA ILE A 177 -30.01 -2.75 -17.38
C ILE A 177 -28.97 -3.59 -18.09
#